data_AF-A0A524QZL2-F1
#
_entry.id   AF-A0A524QZL2-F1
#
_cell.length_a   1.000
_cell.length_b   1.000
_cell.length_c   1.000
_cell.angle_alpha   90.00
_cell.angle_beta   90.00
_cell.angle_gamma   90.00
#
_symmetry.space_group_name_H-M   'P 1'
#
loop_
_entity.id
_entity.type
_entity.pdbx_description
1 polymer ?
#
loop_
_entity_poly.entity_id
_entity_poly.type
_entity_poly.pdbx_seq_one_letter_code
_entity_poly.pdbx_strand_id
1 'polypeptide(L)'
;MNLRPLERGDAMESRTTIGWVFAMQLASVTMIWMFVLGISFWIIHLLRLSRELNDIPSGSLAISMLAIPVFLLGASVLTYVFVGLRRGRDPLGGSEGDVEET
;
A
#
# COMPACT_ATOMS: atom_id res chain seq x y z
N MET A 1 24.30 -41.30 13.17
CA MET A 1 24.22 -39.82 13.21
C MET A 1 22.94 -39.45 12.47
N ASN A 2 21.82 -39.32 13.19
CA ASN A 2 20.47 -39.29 12.61
C ASN A 2 20.03 -37.84 12.43
N LEU A 3 19.62 -37.47 11.21
CA LEU A 3 19.36 -36.09 10.81
C LEU A 3 18.05 -35.58 11.42
N ARG A 4 18.10 -34.34 11.90
CA ARG A 4 17.14 -33.72 12.80
C ARG A 4 15.73 -33.60 12.17
N PRO A 5 14.68 -34.19 12.78
CA PRO A 5 13.28 -34.00 12.36
C PRO A 5 12.73 -32.59 12.66
N LEU A 6 13.52 -31.70 13.28
CA LEU A 6 13.10 -30.37 13.70
C LEU A 6 13.00 -29.36 12.54
N GLU A 7 13.78 -29.48 11.46
CA GLU A 7 13.73 -28.51 10.35
C GLU A 7 12.42 -28.52 9.55
N ARG A 8 11.62 -29.59 9.64
CA ARG A 8 10.41 -29.75 8.81
C ARG A 8 9.20 -28.99 9.37
N GLY A 9 9.11 -28.83 10.69
CA GLY A 9 8.02 -28.07 11.33
C GLY A 9 8.15 -26.57 11.06
N ASP A 10 9.37 -26.07 11.23
CA ASP A 10 9.73 -24.66 11.12
C ASP A 10 9.54 -24.11 9.69
N ALA A 11 9.86 -24.93 8.68
CA ALA A 11 9.70 -24.58 7.27
C ALA A 11 8.24 -24.53 6.80
N MET A 12 7.34 -25.30 7.44
CA MET A 12 5.91 -25.30 7.12
C MET A 12 5.20 -24.09 7.73
N GLU A 13 5.56 -23.71 8.97
CA GLU A 13 4.99 -22.54 9.66
C GLU A 13 5.44 -21.23 9.01
N SER A 14 6.74 -21.09 8.67
CA SER A 14 7.25 -19.87 8.03
C SER A 14 6.54 -19.54 6.71
N ARG A 15 6.22 -20.55 5.89
CA ARG A 15 5.54 -20.38 4.61
C ARG A 15 4.12 -19.84 4.75
N THR A 16 3.38 -20.26 5.79
CA THR A 16 2.01 -19.77 6.01
C THR A 16 2.00 -18.37 6.61
N THR A 17 2.91 -18.05 7.54
CA THR A 17 3.00 -16.69 8.12
C THR A 17 3.33 -15.64 7.06
N ILE A 18 4.22 -15.95 6.11
CA ILE A 18 4.59 -15.04 5.00
C ILE A 18 3.36 -14.71 4.13
N GLY A 19 2.51 -15.70 3.83
CA GLY A 19 1.28 -15.50 3.07
C GLY A 19 0.26 -14.63 3.79
N TRP A 20 0.08 -14.84 5.09
CA TRP A 20 -0.85 -14.06 5.92
C TRP A 20 -0.44 -12.61 6.08
N VAL A 21 0.85 -12.33 6.29
CA VAL A 21 1.37 -10.96 6.37
C VAL A 21 1.12 -10.22 5.05
N PHE A 22 1.36 -10.88 3.92
CA PHE A 22 1.11 -10.30 2.60
C PHE A 22 -0.39 -10.00 2.37
N ALA A 23 -1.27 -10.92 2.73
CA ALA A 23 -2.72 -10.73 2.61
C ALA A 23 -3.22 -9.56 3.46
N MET A 24 -2.77 -9.45 4.72
CA MET A 24 -3.13 -8.34 5.61
C MET A 24 -2.60 -6.99 5.09
N GLN A 25 -1.39 -6.95 4.56
CA GLN A 25 -0.84 -5.74 3.95
C GLN A 25 -1.61 -5.31 2.71
N LEU A 26 -1.92 -6.24 1.81
CA LEU A 26 -2.71 -5.94 0.61
C LEU A 26 -4.12 -5.47 0.99
N ALA A 27 -4.75 -6.09 1.99
CA ALA A 27 -6.04 -5.67 2.51
C ALA A 27 -5.99 -4.25 3.08
N SER A 28 -4.95 -3.93 3.86
CA SER A 28 -4.76 -2.58 4.43
C SER A 28 -4.58 -1.51 3.36
N VAL A 29 -3.68 -1.74 2.39
CA VAL A 29 -3.44 -0.79 1.28
C VAL A 29 -4.72 -0.58 0.47
N THR A 30 -5.42 -1.66 0.13
CA THR A 30 -6.68 -1.59 -0.62
C THR A 30 -7.74 -0.82 0.16
N MET A 31 -7.87 -1.07 1.47
CA MET A 31 -8.82 -0.38 2.35
C MET A 31 -8.52 1.12 2.43
N ILE A 32 -7.24 1.52 2.51
CA ILE A 32 -6.84 2.92 2.47
C ILE A 32 -7.25 3.57 1.14
N TRP A 33 -6.96 2.91 0.01
CA TRP A 33 -7.36 3.42 -1.31
C TRP A 33 -8.89 3.57 -1.45
N MET A 34 -9.66 2.58 -0.99
CA MET A 34 -11.12 2.68 -0.98
C MET A 34 -11.61 3.85 -0.12
N PHE A 35 -10.99 4.06 1.04
CA PHE A 35 -11.34 5.16 1.94
C PHE A 35 -11.03 6.53 1.32
N VAL A 36 -9.84 6.68 0.73
CA VAL A 36 -9.43 7.91 0.02
C VAL A 36 -10.39 8.23 -1.12
N LEU A 37 -10.68 7.24 -1.98
CA LEU A 37 -11.60 7.43 -3.11
C LEU A 37 -13.04 7.70 -2.63
N GLY A 38 -13.49 7.01 -1.59
CA GLY A 38 -14.82 7.18 -1.00
C GLY A 38 -15.02 8.58 -0.43
N ILE A 39 -14.09 9.06 0.39
CA ILE A 39 -14.14 10.44 0.91
C ILE A 39 -14.07 11.45 -0.23
N SER A 40 -13.19 11.24 -1.21
CA SER A 40 -13.08 12.15 -2.36
C SER A 40 -14.40 12.26 -3.13
N PHE A 41 -15.03 11.12 -3.42
CA PHE A 41 -16.33 11.09 -4.08
C PHE A 41 -17.42 11.76 -3.24
N TRP A 42 -17.42 11.50 -1.93
CA TRP A 42 -18.39 12.09 -1.01
C TRP A 42 -18.25 13.61 -0.93
N ILE A 43 -17.04 14.14 -0.85
CA ILE A 43 -16.78 15.59 -0.86
C ILE A 43 -17.25 16.22 -2.17
N ILE A 44 -16.98 15.59 -3.31
CA ILE A 44 -17.47 16.06 -4.62
C ILE A 44 -19.00 16.07 -4.66
N HIS A 45 -19.64 15.05 -4.07
CA HIS A 45 -21.10 14.98 -3.98
C HIS A 45 -21.68 16.13 -3.14
N LEU A 46 -21.10 16.40 -1.96
CA LEU A 46 -21.50 17.53 -1.12
C LEU A 46 -21.26 18.88 -1.81
N LEU A 47 -20.19 19.00 -2.60
CA LEU A 47 -19.90 20.20 -3.38
C LEU A 47 -20.99 20.46 -4.43
N ARG A 48 -21.44 19.41 -5.13
CA ARG A 48 -22.54 19.50 -6.10
C ARG A 48 -23.84 19.90 -5.40
N LEU A 49 -24.15 19.28 -4.27
CA LEU A 49 -25.36 19.57 -3.50
C LEU A 49 -25.36 21.01 -2.96
N SER A 50 -24.24 21.46 -2.39
CA SER A 50 -24.08 22.85 -1.92
C SER A 50 -24.26 23.86 -3.05
N ARG A 51 -23.73 23.57 -4.25
CA ARG A 51 -23.89 24.43 -5.42
C ARG A 51 -25.34 24.48 -5.91
N GLU A 52 -26.05 23.35 -5.87
CA GLU A 52 -27.46 23.26 -6.26
C GLU A 52 -28.36 24.06 -5.31
N LEU A 53 -28.02 24.09 -4.02
CA LEU A 53 -28.76 24.85 -3.00
C LEU A 53 -28.43 26.35 -2.96
N ASN A 54 -27.58 26.87 -3.85
CA ASN A 54 -27.09 28.27 -3.82
C ASN A 54 -26.44 28.68 -2.48
N ASP A 55 -25.93 27.71 -1.73
CA ASP A 55 -25.25 28.00 -0.47
C ASP A 55 -23.84 28.52 -0.75
N ILE A 56 -23.40 29.52 0.00
CA ILE A 56 -22.06 30.08 -0.18
C ILE A 56 -21.09 28.98 0.23
N PRO A 57 -20.17 28.54 -0.65
CA PRO A 57 -19.24 27.47 -0.31
C PRO A 57 -18.44 27.88 0.92
N SER A 58 -18.75 27.23 2.04
CA SER A 58 -18.19 27.55 3.34
C SER A 58 -16.70 27.18 3.39
N GLY A 59 -15.90 27.89 4.19
CA GLY A 59 -14.45 27.64 4.29
C GLY A 59 -14.09 26.17 4.61
N SER A 60 -14.97 25.47 5.32
CA SER A 60 -14.88 24.03 5.58
C SER A 60 -14.86 23.18 4.29
N LEU A 61 -15.64 23.56 3.29
CA LEU A 61 -15.74 22.88 2.00
C LEU A 61 -14.44 23.02 1.20
N ALA A 62 -13.81 24.21 1.25
CA ALA A 62 -12.52 24.45 0.61
C ALA A 62 -11.39 23.64 1.26
N ILE A 63 -11.40 23.50 2.58
CA ILE A 63 -10.44 22.66 3.32
C ILE A 63 -10.63 21.18 2.94
N SER A 64 -11.88 20.72 2.81
CA SER A 64 -12.20 19.37 2.36
C SER A 64 -11.70 19.11 0.92
N MET A 65 -11.76 20.12 0.05
CA MET A 65 -11.22 20.02 -1.31
C MET A 65 -9.70 19.83 -1.35
N LEU A 66 -8.96 20.47 -0.42
CA LEU A 66 -7.52 20.27 -0.23
C LEU A 66 -7.19 18.90 0.38
N ALA A 67 -8.12 18.31 1.12
CA ALA A 67 -7.93 16.99 1.71
C ALA A 67 -7.78 15.90 0.63
N ILE A 68 -8.48 16.02 -0.50
CA ILE A 68 -8.42 15.06 -1.62
C ILE A 68 -6.99 14.84 -2.13
N PRO A 69 -6.24 15.87 -2.59
CA PRO A 69 -4.87 15.68 -3.05
C PRO A 69 -3.93 15.25 -1.93
N VAL A 70 -4.15 15.68 -0.67
CA VAL A 70 -3.33 15.26 0.47
C VAL A 70 -3.50 13.76 0.75
N PHE A 71 -4.74 13.26 0.75
CA PHE A 71 -5.02 11.83 0.96
C PHE A 71 -4.51 10.98 -0.21
N LEU A 72 -4.65 11.46 -1.45
CA LEU A 72 -4.07 10.79 -2.62
C LEU A 72 -2.54 10.71 -2.54
N LEU A 73 -1.88 11.80 -2.14
CA LEU A 73 -0.44 11.83 -1.93
C LEU A 73 -0.02 10.82 -0.85
N GLY A 74 -0.69 10.84 0.30
CA GLY A 74 -0.43 9.91 1.41
C GLY A 74 -0.59 8.45 0.99
N ALA A 75 -1.70 8.10 0.35
CA ALA A 75 -1.94 6.74 -0.15
C ALA A 75 -0.89 6.32 -1.19
N SER A 76 -0.50 7.23 -2.08
CA SER A 76 0.53 6.98 -3.10
C SER A 76 1.91 6.75 -2.50
N VAL A 77 2.33 7.58 -1.55
CA VAL A 77 3.61 7.43 -0.84
C VAL A 77 3.64 6.11 -0.08
N LEU A 78 2.57 5.77 0.64
CA LEU A 78 2.50 4.51 1.38
C LEU A 78 2.59 3.30 0.45
N THR A 79 1.89 3.35 -0.68
CA THR A 79 1.94 2.30 -1.71
C THR A 79 3.34 2.20 -2.32
N TYR A 80 3.98 3.34 -2.61
CA TYR A 80 5.35 3.37 -3.15
C TYR A 80 6.36 2.79 -2.17
N VAL A 81 6.35 3.23 -0.91
CA VAL A 81 7.23 2.71 0.14
C VAL A 81 7.03 1.21 0.31
N PHE A 82 5.78 0.75 0.28
CA PHE A 82 5.45 -0.67 0.42
C PHE A 82 5.98 -1.51 -0.75
N VAL A 83 5.78 -1.06 -1.99
CA VAL A 83 6.31 -1.72 -3.19
C VAL A 83 7.85 -1.67 -3.21
N GLY A 84 8.45 -0.56 -2.80
CA GLY A 84 9.90 -0.36 -2.72
C GLY A 84 10.57 -1.26 -1.68
N LEU A 85 10.01 -1.37 -0.48
CA LEU A 85 10.46 -2.30 0.56
C LEU A 85 10.40 -3.76 0.10
N ARG A 86 9.38 -4.12 -0.70
CA ARG A 86 9.27 -5.47 -1.26
C ARG A 86 10.36 -5.76 -2.29
N ARG A 87 10.70 -4.78 -3.13
CA ARG A 87 11.68 -4.94 -4.22
C ARG A 87 13.13 -4.95 -3.74
N GLY A 88 13.43 -4.28 -2.62
CA GLY A 88 14.76 -4.34 -1.98
C GLY A 88 15.08 -5.67 -1.29
N ARG A 89 14.12 -6.60 -1.19
CA ARG A 89 14.30 -7.94 -0.61
C ARG A 89 14.54 -9.06 -1.63
N ASP A 90 14.51 -8.76 -2.93
CA ASP A 90 14.97 -9.68 -3.98
C ASP A 90 16.47 -9.44 -4.24
N PRO A 91 17.40 -10.29 -3.73
CA PRO A 91 18.83 -10.15 -3.96
C PRO A 91 19.28 -10.85 -5.26
N LEU A 92 18.36 -11.22 -6.16
CA LEU A 92 18.65 -12.01 -7.36
C LEU A 92 19.03 -11.14 -8.57
N GLY A 93 19.92 -10.18 -8.32
CA GLY A 93 20.53 -9.33 -9.35
C GLY A 93 22.05 -9.22 -9.18
N GLY A 94 22.69 -10.24 -8.60
CA GLY A 94 24.13 -10.35 -8.60
C GLY A 94 24.62 -10.76 -9.99
N SER A 95 25.33 -9.87 -10.66
CA SER A 95 26.07 -10.11 -11.91
C SER A 95 26.86 -11.42 -11.85
N GLU A 96 26.43 -12.44 -12.61
CA GLU A 96 27.33 -13.43 -13.19
C GLU A 96 27.80 -12.88 -14.53
N GLY A 97 28.82 -12.05 -14.46
CA GLY A 97 29.40 -11.38 -15.60
C GLY A 97 30.52 -10.51 -15.08
N ASP A 98 31.61 -11.16 -14.68
CA ASP A 98 32.98 -10.77 -15.04
C ASP A 98 33.98 -11.61 -14.22
N VAL A 99 35.02 -12.07 -14.92
CA VAL A 99 36.28 -12.67 -14.45
C VAL A 99 36.37 -14.20 -14.35
N GLU A 100 36.51 -14.86 -15.51
CA GLU A 100 37.44 -16.00 -15.73
C GLU A 100 38.27 -15.61 -16.97
N GLU A 101 39.49 -15.10 -16.78
CA GLU A 101 40.77 -15.82 -16.69
C GLU A 101 41.52 -15.76 -18.05
N THR A 102 42.53 -14.90 -18.11
CA THR A 102 43.63 -14.91 -19.10
C THR A 102 44.93 -14.63 -18.39
#